data_AF-A0A7S4DEY3-F1
#
_entry.id   AF-A0A7S4DEY3-F1
#
_cell.length_a   1.000
_cell.length_b   1.000
_cell.length_c   1.000
_cell.angle_alpha   90.00
_cell.angle_beta   90.00
_cell.angle_gamma   90.00
#
_symmetry.space_group_name_H-M   'P 1'
#
loop_
_entity.id
_entity.type
_entity.pdbx_description
1 polymer ?
#
loop_
_entity_poly.entity_id
_entity_poly.type
_entity_poly.pdbx_seq_one_letter_code
_entity_poly.pdbx_strand_id
1 'polypeptide(L)'
;ATEGLNAGGHVQIHGLRVTTRAMYQSLQNQAENKVKNYRCVIWTSRPVTRRQLQKLELIKDLELKQETPIRVLHRRNLDTRTKVLHGLRAQWVNPRFFVLDLATSAGTYVKEFVHGDLGRTRPDLGELLGGGPPDEAGLAPHTSTDILQLDVMEVLEEGGAEGGGITEAEAEAIVQGRKAKNRGGGGEGVVVLRNLPPALTEEALLRHLRRNRAYRAFTQHVLSCSVRPPGGEGGEGG
;
A
#
# COMPACT_ATOMS: atom_id res chain seq x y z
N ALA A 1 0.42 -31.47 -12.07
CA ALA A 1 1.47 -31.39 -11.04
C ALA A 1 1.05 -30.56 -9.81
N THR A 2 0.32 -29.44 -9.97
CA THR A 2 -0.04 -28.55 -8.84
C THR A 2 -1.42 -28.81 -8.21
N GLU A 3 -2.30 -29.59 -8.85
CA GLU A 3 -3.70 -29.79 -8.38
C GLU A 3 -3.81 -30.30 -6.94
N GLY A 4 -3.01 -31.30 -6.55
CA GLY A 4 -3.00 -31.81 -5.17
C GLY A 4 -2.47 -30.81 -4.15
N LEU A 5 -1.57 -29.90 -4.56
CA LEU A 5 -0.99 -28.87 -3.69
C LEU A 5 -1.93 -27.67 -3.51
N ASN A 6 -2.82 -27.42 -4.47
CA ASN A 6 -3.76 -26.30 -4.47
C ASN A 6 -5.07 -26.56 -3.69
N ALA A 7 -5.21 -27.73 -3.08
CA ALA A 7 -6.44 -28.15 -2.39
C ALA A 7 -6.78 -27.33 -1.14
N GLY A 8 -5.80 -26.68 -0.51
CA GLY A 8 -5.96 -25.99 0.77
C GLY A 8 -6.64 -24.62 0.70
N GLY A 9 -6.91 -24.08 -0.49
CA GLY A 9 -7.67 -22.83 -0.71
C GLY A 9 -7.01 -21.51 -0.24
N HIS A 10 -6.01 -21.57 0.65
CA HIS A 10 -5.28 -20.39 1.14
C HIS A 10 -4.14 -19.93 0.23
N VAL A 11 -3.56 -20.86 -0.53
CA VAL A 11 -2.43 -20.63 -1.43
C VAL A 11 -2.71 -21.35 -2.75
N GLN A 12 -2.34 -20.73 -3.86
CA GLN A 12 -2.36 -21.34 -5.18
C GLN A 12 -0.95 -21.31 -5.77
N ILE A 13 -0.47 -22.48 -6.20
CA ILE A 13 0.82 -22.68 -6.83
C ILE A 13 0.62 -22.75 -8.35
N HIS A 14 1.39 -21.92 -9.05
CA HIS A 14 1.48 -21.88 -10.50
C HIS A 14 2.95 -22.08 -10.93
N GLY A 15 3.18 -22.56 -12.15
CA GLY A 15 4.52 -22.63 -12.74
C GLY A 15 5.51 -23.57 -12.04
N LEU A 16 5.03 -24.60 -11.32
CA LEU A 16 5.88 -25.56 -10.60
C LEU A 16 6.83 -26.28 -11.58
N ARG A 17 8.13 -26.16 -11.31
CA ARG A 17 9.19 -26.79 -12.11
C ARG A 17 10.43 -27.06 -11.26
N VAL A 18 11.26 -27.97 -11.74
CA VAL A 18 12.61 -28.19 -11.19
C VAL A 18 13.46 -26.97 -11.52
N THR A 19 14.22 -26.49 -10.53
CA THR A 19 15.08 -25.31 -10.67
C THR A 19 16.55 -25.69 -10.84
N THR A 20 17.35 -24.78 -11.38
CA THR A 20 18.81 -24.91 -11.44
C THR A 20 19.48 -23.92 -10.48
N ARG A 21 20.76 -24.14 -10.17
CA ARG A 21 21.55 -23.20 -9.35
C ARG A 21 21.57 -21.79 -9.95
N ALA A 22 21.69 -21.69 -11.28
CA ALA A 22 21.66 -20.41 -11.98
C ALA A 22 20.31 -19.69 -11.83
N MET A 23 19.20 -20.42 -11.91
CA MET A 23 17.86 -19.87 -11.68
C MET A 23 17.68 -19.41 -10.23
N TYR A 24 18.17 -20.16 -9.25
CA TYR A 24 18.14 -19.75 -7.85
C TYR A 24 18.92 -18.44 -7.62
N GLN A 25 20.13 -18.32 -8.18
CA GLN A 25 20.92 -17.09 -8.09
C GLN A 25 20.21 -15.91 -8.77
N SER A 26 19.58 -16.14 -9.92
CA SER A 26 18.75 -15.13 -10.57
C SER A 26 17.61 -14.68 -9.65
N LEU A 27 16.85 -15.60 -9.06
CA LEU A 27 15.76 -15.26 -8.12
C LEU A 27 16.24 -14.44 -6.92
N GLN A 28 17.40 -14.79 -6.34
CA GLN A 28 17.99 -14.04 -5.23
C GLN A 28 18.33 -12.61 -5.64
N ASN A 29 19.03 -12.44 -6.77
CA ASN A 29 19.37 -11.12 -7.31
C ASN A 29 18.12 -10.28 -7.60
N GLN A 30 17.07 -10.91 -8.10
CA GLN A 30 15.80 -10.25 -8.37
C GLN A 30 15.08 -9.83 -7.08
N ALA A 31 15.17 -10.62 -6.01
CA ALA A 31 14.59 -10.26 -4.71
C ALA A 31 15.26 -9.01 -4.11
N GLU A 32 16.55 -8.83 -4.36
CA GLU A 32 17.35 -7.73 -3.82
C GLU A 32 17.29 -6.44 -4.64
N ASN A 33 16.97 -6.52 -5.94
CA ASN A 33 17.08 -5.39 -6.85
C ASN A 33 15.78 -5.00 -7.54
N LYS A 34 14.76 -5.87 -7.60
CA LYS A 34 13.52 -5.53 -8.31
C LYS A 34 12.63 -4.59 -7.50
N VAL A 35 12.02 -3.67 -8.24
CA VAL A 35 10.88 -2.88 -7.77
C VAL A 35 9.75 -3.80 -7.35
N LYS A 36 9.06 -3.42 -6.28
CA LYS A 36 7.90 -4.12 -5.73
C LYS A 36 6.70 -3.20 -5.75
N ASN A 37 5.59 -3.71 -6.26
CA ASN A 37 4.31 -3.01 -6.25
C ASN A 37 3.45 -3.53 -5.12
N TYR A 38 2.80 -2.63 -4.42
CA TYR A 38 1.91 -2.94 -3.31
C TYR A 38 0.61 -2.19 -3.47
N ARG A 39 -0.43 -2.75 -2.85
CA ARG A 39 -1.69 -2.06 -2.61
C ARG A 39 -2.03 -2.13 -1.13
N CYS A 40 -2.43 -0.99 -0.58
CA CYS A 40 -2.73 -0.85 0.83
C CYS A 40 -4.13 -0.28 1.04
N VAL A 41 -4.82 -0.73 2.09
CA VAL A 41 -5.97 0.00 2.64
C VAL A 41 -5.45 0.86 3.78
N ILE A 42 -5.62 2.17 3.65
CA ILE A 42 -5.10 3.16 4.59
C ILE A 42 -6.24 3.78 5.40
N TRP A 43 -6.00 3.94 6.69
CA TRP A 43 -6.83 4.76 7.59
C TRP A 43 -6.09 6.03 7.99
N THR A 44 -6.83 7.12 8.21
CA THR A 44 -6.28 8.41 8.68
C THR A 44 -6.99 8.96 9.92
N SER A 45 -6.19 9.46 10.86
CA SER A 45 -6.68 10.08 12.10
C SER A 45 -7.29 11.46 11.91
N ARG A 46 -7.13 12.08 10.73
CA ARG A 46 -7.82 13.31 10.30
C ARG A 46 -8.51 13.10 8.94
N PRO A 47 -9.58 13.86 8.61
CA PRO A 47 -10.20 13.80 7.30
C PRO A 47 -9.22 14.19 6.20
N VAL A 48 -9.17 13.40 5.11
CA VAL A 48 -8.40 13.68 3.90
C VAL A 48 -9.31 13.97 2.73
N THR A 49 -8.93 14.96 1.94
CA THR A 49 -9.63 15.36 0.73
C THR A 49 -9.04 14.65 -0.50
N ARG A 50 -9.85 14.50 -1.56
CA ARG A 50 -9.38 14.01 -2.85
C ARG A 50 -8.19 14.82 -3.40
N ARG A 51 -8.19 16.14 -3.16
CA ARG A 51 -7.11 17.04 -3.58
C ARG A 51 -5.80 16.76 -2.85
N GLN A 52 -5.83 16.44 -1.56
CA GLN A 52 -4.63 16.02 -0.82
C GLN A 52 -4.08 14.70 -1.38
N LEU A 53 -4.97 13.74 -1.67
CA LEU A 53 -4.56 12.45 -2.24
C LEU A 53 -3.97 12.59 -3.65
N GLN A 54 -4.51 13.49 -4.49
CA GLN A 54 -3.95 13.79 -5.81
C GLN A 54 -2.52 14.35 -5.74
N LYS A 55 -2.13 15.03 -4.65
CA LYS A 55 -0.74 15.48 -4.49
C LYS A 55 0.23 14.31 -4.32
N LEU A 56 -0.22 13.20 -3.74
CA LEU A 56 0.62 12.00 -3.62
C LEU A 56 0.98 11.44 -4.99
N GLU A 57 0.08 11.53 -5.97
CA GLU A 57 0.32 11.07 -7.35
C GLU A 57 1.39 11.88 -8.09
N LEU A 58 1.75 13.06 -7.58
CA LEU A 58 2.83 13.90 -8.14
C LEU A 58 4.21 13.50 -7.62
N ILE A 59 4.26 12.68 -6.56
CA ILE A 59 5.50 12.25 -5.93
C ILE A 59 6.13 11.14 -6.77
N LYS A 60 7.40 11.34 -7.13
CA LYS A 60 8.22 10.39 -7.88
C LYS A 60 9.59 10.28 -7.24
N ASP A 61 10.13 9.07 -7.26
CA ASP A 61 11.46 8.71 -6.73
C ASP A 61 11.76 9.37 -5.38
N LEU A 62 10.79 9.29 -4.47
CA LEU A 62 10.91 9.85 -3.13
C LEU A 62 11.87 9.02 -2.30
N GLU A 63 12.95 9.66 -1.86
CA GLU A 63 13.89 9.06 -0.94
C GLU A 63 13.30 8.97 0.47
N LEU A 64 13.32 7.76 1.04
CA LEU A 64 12.96 7.45 2.41
C LEU A 64 14.20 7.08 3.21
N LYS A 65 14.29 7.57 4.45
CA LYS A 65 15.22 7.08 5.46
C LYS A 65 14.46 6.18 6.41
N GLN A 66 14.75 4.88 6.37
CA GLN A 66 14.11 3.87 7.22
C GLN A 66 15.14 3.25 8.16
N GLU A 67 14.97 3.48 9.46
CA GLU A 67 15.64 2.66 10.45
C GLU A 67 15.05 1.24 10.44
N THR A 68 15.82 0.25 10.88
CA THR A 68 15.32 -1.11 11.11
C THR A 68 14.05 -1.05 11.98
N PRO A 69 12.89 -1.53 11.48
CA PRO A 69 11.61 -1.38 12.18
C PRO A 69 11.59 -2.00 13.56
N ILE A 70 10.88 -1.39 14.51
CA ILE A 70 10.80 -1.89 15.90
C ILE A 70 10.40 -3.37 15.95
N ARG A 71 9.37 -3.74 15.17
CA ARG A 71 8.85 -5.12 15.11
C ARG A 71 9.86 -6.17 14.59
N VAL A 72 10.99 -5.74 14.02
CA VAL A 72 12.04 -6.64 13.51
C VAL A 72 13.39 -6.44 14.18
N LEU A 73 13.56 -5.45 15.08
CA LEU A 73 14.82 -5.17 15.76
C LEU A 73 15.39 -6.38 16.52
N HIS A 74 14.55 -7.25 17.07
CA HIS A 74 15.01 -8.44 17.80
C HIS A 74 15.77 -9.46 16.92
N ARG A 75 15.70 -9.33 15.59
CA ARG A 75 16.31 -10.27 14.63
C ARG A 75 17.14 -9.59 13.54
N ARG A 76 17.27 -8.27 13.59
CA ARG A 76 17.96 -7.46 12.59
C ARG A 76 18.74 -6.37 13.30
N ASN A 77 19.97 -6.13 12.85
CA ASN A 77 20.79 -5.06 13.39
C ASN A 77 20.11 -3.70 13.18
N LEU A 78 20.23 -2.82 14.17
CA LEU A 78 19.83 -1.43 14.06
C LEU A 78 20.69 -0.76 12.98
N ASP A 79 20.04 -0.22 11.96
CA ASP A 79 20.69 0.38 10.80
C ASP A 79 19.67 1.25 10.07
N THR A 80 20.14 2.32 9.43
CA THR A 80 19.31 3.28 8.69
C THR A 80 19.60 3.14 7.21
N ARG A 81 18.56 2.80 6.44
CA ARG A 81 18.70 2.53 5.00
C ARG A 81 17.91 3.54 4.20
N THR A 82 18.55 4.04 3.16
CA THR A 82 17.88 4.80 2.11
C THR A 82 17.06 3.84 1.23
N LYS A 83 15.78 4.17 1.05
CA LYS A 83 14.82 3.47 0.19
C LYS A 83 14.13 4.46 -0.73
N VAL A 84 13.51 3.98 -1.79
CA VAL A 84 12.90 4.84 -2.81
C VAL A 84 11.46 4.41 -3.05
N LEU A 85 10.55 5.37 -3.06
CA LEU A 85 9.20 5.21 -3.60
C LEU A 85 9.18 5.78 -5.01
N HIS A 86 9.10 4.89 -6.00
CA HIS A 86 9.10 5.29 -7.41
C HIS A 86 7.80 5.99 -7.81
N GLY A 87 6.68 5.63 -7.18
CA GLY A 87 5.41 6.31 -7.41
C GLY A 87 4.32 5.87 -6.44
N LEU A 88 3.32 6.74 -6.32
CA LEU A 88 2.13 6.55 -5.49
C LEU A 88 0.87 6.82 -6.32
N ARG A 89 -0.23 6.11 -6.01
CA ARG A 89 -1.57 6.45 -6.50
C ARG A 89 -2.61 6.19 -5.45
N ALA A 90 -3.51 7.16 -5.25
CA ALA A 90 -4.47 7.10 -4.15
C ALA A 90 -5.91 7.12 -4.68
N GLN A 91 -6.66 6.06 -4.37
CA GLN A 91 -8.08 5.96 -4.68
C GLN A 91 -8.88 6.33 -3.42
N TRP A 92 -9.50 7.51 -3.45
CA TRP A 92 -10.33 7.99 -2.36
C TRP A 92 -11.54 7.09 -2.14
N VAL A 93 -11.81 6.70 -0.89
CA VAL A 93 -13.01 5.92 -0.52
C VAL A 93 -13.98 6.79 0.27
N ASN A 94 -13.50 7.40 1.36
CA ASN A 94 -14.25 8.36 2.16
C ASN A 94 -13.26 9.32 2.88
N PRO A 95 -13.70 10.25 3.74
CA PRO A 95 -12.78 11.18 4.41
C PRO A 95 -11.70 10.52 5.28
N ARG A 96 -11.86 9.27 5.73
CA ARG A 96 -10.92 8.59 6.66
C ARG A 96 -10.20 7.39 6.06
N PHE A 97 -10.60 6.99 4.85
CA PHE A 97 -10.11 5.77 4.22
C PHE A 97 -9.82 6.01 2.75
N PHE A 98 -8.73 5.43 2.28
CA PHE A 98 -8.39 5.39 0.87
C PHE A 98 -7.55 4.15 0.58
N VAL A 99 -7.48 3.77 -0.69
CA VAL A 99 -6.58 2.74 -1.17
C VAL A 99 -5.34 3.39 -1.74
N LEU A 100 -4.15 2.92 -1.35
CA LEU A 100 -2.87 3.41 -1.82
C LEU A 100 -2.16 2.33 -2.62
N ASP A 101 -1.91 2.59 -3.89
CA ASP A 101 -0.95 1.84 -4.70
C ASP A 101 0.42 2.51 -4.60
N LEU A 102 1.47 1.70 -4.49
CA LEU A 102 2.84 2.20 -4.42
C LEU A 102 3.83 1.25 -5.07
N ALA A 103 4.83 1.84 -5.72
CA ALA A 103 5.99 1.16 -6.29
C ALA A 103 7.22 1.52 -5.45
N THR A 104 7.96 0.53 -4.97
CA THR A 104 9.08 0.76 -4.04
C THR A 104 10.32 0.01 -4.48
N SER A 105 11.48 0.53 -4.12
CA SER A 105 12.73 -0.23 -4.20
C SER A 105 12.70 -1.44 -3.26
N ALA A 106 13.55 -2.42 -3.52
CA ALA A 106 13.59 -3.67 -2.78
C ALA A 106 13.90 -3.46 -1.28
N GLY A 107 13.23 -4.25 -0.44
CA GLY A 107 13.41 -4.21 1.02
C GLY A 107 12.83 -2.97 1.71
N THR A 108 11.98 -2.20 1.03
CA THR A 108 11.23 -1.08 1.63
C THR A 108 10.22 -1.62 2.64
N TYR A 109 10.22 -1.03 3.83
CA TYR A 109 9.29 -1.36 4.90
C TYR A 109 8.01 -0.53 4.73
N VAL A 110 7.07 -1.04 3.91
CA VAL A 110 5.84 -0.33 3.52
C VAL A 110 4.96 0.04 4.71
N LYS A 111 4.81 -0.85 5.70
CA LYS A 111 4.00 -0.56 6.89
C LYS A 111 4.56 0.65 7.62
N GLU A 112 5.86 0.66 7.82
CA GLU A 112 6.57 1.72 8.52
C GLU A 112 6.60 3.04 7.72
N PHE A 113 6.61 3.01 6.39
CA PHE A 113 6.34 4.20 5.58
C PHE A 113 4.94 4.76 5.82
N VAL A 114 3.93 3.91 5.98
CA VAL A 114 2.56 4.36 6.29
C VAL A 114 2.49 4.99 7.68
N HIS A 115 2.80 4.22 8.72
CA HIS A 115 2.55 4.66 10.11
C HIS A 115 3.73 5.41 10.78
N GLY A 116 4.85 5.61 10.07
CA GLY A 116 6.03 6.36 10.52
C GLY A 116 6.92 5.67 11.56
N ASP A 117 6.52 4.50 12.07
CA ASP A 117 7.22 3.71 13.10
C ASP A 117 7.77 4.57 14.26
N LEU A 118 6.93 5.45 14.82
CA LEU A 118 7.29 6.38 15.90
C LEU A 118 8.46 7.32 15.54
N GLY A 119 8.55 7.75 14.29
CA GLY A 119 9.60 8.66 13.81
C GLY A 119 10.79 7.98 13.14
N ARG A 120 10.80 6.65 13.08
CA ARG A 120 11.91 5.84 12.54
C ARG A 120 11.88 5.71 11.01
N THR A 121 10.80 6.15 10.37
CA THR A 121 10.75 6.32 8.90
C THR A 121 10.42 7.77 8.57
N ARG A 122 11.25 8.38 7.72
CA ARG A 122 11.10 9.78 7.28
C ARG A 122 11.46 9.96 5.80
N PRO A 123 10.64 10.66 5.00
CA PRO A 123 9.28 11.06 5.34
C PRO A 123 8.35 9.85 5.50
N ASP A 124 7.26 10.02 6.25
CA ASP A 124 6.17 9.04 6.32
C ASP A 124 4.89 9.56 5.64
N LEU A 125 3.91 8.68 5.40
CA LEU A 125 2.68 9.03 4.71
C LEU A 125 1.86 10.11 5.44
N GLY A 126 1.90 10.13 6.78
CA GLY A 126 1.25 11.15 7.59
C GLY A 126 1.85 12.53 7.38
N GLU A 127 3.17 12.62 7.27
CA GLU A 127 3.89 13.84 6.91
C GLU A 127 3.55 14.30 5.49
N LEU A 128 3.45 13.37 4.54
CA LEU A 128 3.08 13.70 3.15
C LEU A 128 1.64 14.21 3.01
N LEU A 129 0.74 13.77 3.89
CA LEU A 129 -0.66 14.22 3.94
C LEU A 129 -0.83 15.53 4.76
N GLY A 130 0.08 15.77 5.70
CA GLY A 130 0.10 16.86 6.68
C GLY A 130 0.46 18.22 6.10
N GLY A 131 -0.36 18.72 5.17
CA GLY A 131 -0.27 20.08 4.61
C GLY A 131 -1.55 20.90 4.81
N GLY A 132 -2.33 20.60 5.87
CA GLY A 132 -3.50 21.40 6.25
C GLY A 132 -3.12 22.67 7.01
N PRO A 133 -4.04 23.64 7.16
CA PRO A 133 -3.79 24.81 8.00
C PRO A 133 -3.42 24.35 9.43
N PRO A 134 -2.54 25.08 10.13
CA PRO A 134 -2.21 24.81 11.52
C PRO A 134 -3.48 24.64 12.35
N ASP A 135 -3.44 23.78 13.36
CA ASP A 135 -4.52 23.80 14.35
C ASP A 135 -4.48 25.10 15.18
N GLU A 136 -5.45 25.27 16.07
CA GLU A 136 -5.54 26.43 17.00
C GLU A 136 -4.24 26.63 17.81
N ALA A 137 -3.40 25.60 17.95
CA ALA A 137 -2.13 25.64 18.65
C ALA A 137 -0.93 26.01 17.75
N GLY A 138 -1.16 26.30 16.46
CA GLY A 138 -0.13 26.73 15.52
C GLY A 138 0.81 25.61 15.06
N LEU A 139 0.54 24.34 15.40
CA LEU A 139 1.33 23.20 14.95
C LEU A 139 0.76 22.69 13.63
N ALA A 140 1.64 22.39 12.66
CA ALA A 140 1.22 21.71 11.44
C ALA A 140 0.58 20.37 11.82
N PRO A 141 -0.70 20.11 11.45
CA PRO A 141 -1.39 18.94 11.94
C PRO A 141 -0.77 17.67 11.34
N HIS A 142 -0.06 16.90 12.17
CA HIS A 142 0.38 15.57 11.79
C HIS A 142 -0.84 14.65 11.65
N THR A 143 -1.07 14.15 10.43
CA THR A 143 -2.13 13.16 10.19
C THR A 143 -1.56 11.79 10.49
N SER A 144 -1.91 11.19 11.64
CA SER A 144 -1.53 9.80 11.89
C SER A 144 -2.23 8.90 10.88
N THR A 145 -1.49 7.96 10.31
CA THR A 145 -2.04 6.98 9.37
C THR A 145 -1.68 5.57 9.82
N ASP A 146 -2.50 4.60 9.43
CA ASP A 146 -2.25 3.20 9.71
C ASP A 146 -2.70 2.32 8.53
N ILE A 147 -2.12 1.12 8.46
CA ILE A 147 -2.29 0.17 7.37
C ILE A 147 -3.19 -0.99 7.78
N LEU A 148 -4.38 -1.06 7.18
CA LEU A 148 -5.38 -2.08 7.46
C LEU A 148 -5.30 -3.29 6.53
N GLN A 149 -4.61 -3.14 5.41
CA GLN A 149 -4.32 -4.27 4.52
C GLN A 149 -3.10 -3.91 3.69
N LEU A 150 -2.30 -4.92 3.39
CA LEU A 150 -1.15 -4.82 2.50
C LEU A 150 -1.15 -6.05 1.60
N ASP A 151 -1.35 -5.83 0.31
CA ASP A 151 -1.22 -6.85 -0.74
C ASP A 151 0.03 -6.58 -1.57
N VAL A 152 0.74 -7.64 -1.93
CA VAL A 152 1.82 -7.59 -2.93
C VAL A 152 1.20 -7.78 -4.30
N MET A 153 1.48 -6.87 -5.22
CA MET A 153 0.93 -6.89 -6.57
C MET A 153 1.93 -7.55 -7.51
N GLU A 154 1.52 -8.62 -8.18
CA GLU A 154 2.27 -9.20 -9.30
C GLU A 154 1.94 -8.45 -10.59
N VAL A 155 2.97 -8.12 -11.35
CA VAL A 155 2.82 -7.70 -12.75
C VAL A 155 3.12 -8.94 -13.58
N LEU A 156 2.08 -9.53 -14.14
CA LEU A 156 2.21 -10.66 -15.05
C LEU A 156 2.58 -10.11 -16.43
N GLU A 157 3.77 -10.48 -16.95
CA GLU A 157 4.10 -10.27 -18.35
C GLU A 157 3.32 -11.31 -19.19
N GLU A 158 2.55 -10.86 -20.18
CA GLU A 158 1.99 -11.78 -21.17
C GLU A 158 3.13 -12.34 -22.03
N GLY A 159 3.23 -13.67 -22.09
CA GLY A 159 4.15 -14.36 -22.98
C GLY A 159 5.41 -14.94 -22.32
N GLY A 160 5.31 -15.56 -21.14
CA GLY A 160 6.15 -16.70 -20.72
C GLY A 160 7.68 -16.52 -20.67
N ALA A 161 8.21 -15.33 -20.97
CA ALA A 161 9.62 -15.03 -20.86
C ALA A 161 9.90 -14.67 -19.41
N GLU A 162 10.39 -15.64 -18.64
CA GLU A 162 10.84 -15.39 -17.29
C GLU A 162 12.05 -14.44 -17.30
N GLY A 163 11.96 -13.35 -16.54
CA GLY A 163 13.17 -12.77 -15.96
C GLY A 163 13.39 -11.27 -16.12
N GLY A 164 12.52 -10.52 -16.80
CA GLY A 164 12.53 -9.06 -16.69
C GLY A 164 12.05 -8.64 -15.31
N GLY A 165 12.80 -7.80 -14.59
CA GLY A 165 12.12 -6.93 -13.64
C GLY A 165 11.39 -5.87 -14.43
N ILE A 166 10.23 -5.42 -13.96
CA ILE A 166 9.72 -4.14 -14.45
C ILE A 166 10.72 -3.05 -14.04
N THR A 167 11.02 -2.15 -14.97
CA THR A 167 11.82 -0.96 -14.70
C THR A 167 11.09 -0.05 -13.71
N GLU A 168 11.83 0.86 -13.08
CA GLU A 168 11.27 1.88 -12.18
C GLU A 168 10.18 2.71 -12.88
N ALA A 169 10.41 3.08 -14.14
CA ALA A 169 9.46 3.81 -14.98
C ALA A 169 8.20 2.99 -15.30
N GLU A 170 8.33 1.68 -15.54
CA GLU A 170 7.18 0.80 -15.79
C GLU A 170 6.36 0.59 -14.50
N ALA A 171 7.03 0.43 -13.35
CA ALA A 171 6.36 0.31 -12.06
C ALA A 171 5.60 1.60 -11.70
N GLU A 172 6.21 2.77 -11.91
CA GLU A 172 5.54 4.07 -11.77
C GLU A 172 4.31 4.15 -12.69
N ALA A 173 4.46 3.80 -13.96
CA ALA A 173 3.36 3.84 -14.92
C ALA A 173 2.19 2.94 -14.48
N ILE A 174 2.48 1.72 -14.01
CA ILE A 174 1.49 0.77 -13.50
C ILE A 174 0.75 1.35 -12.30
N VAL A 175 1.48 1.89 -11.32
CA VAL A 175 0.88 2.55 -10.16
C VAL A 175 0.00 3.71 -10.61
N GLN A 176 0.45 4.53 -11.55
CA GLN A 176 -0.30 5.68 -12.10
C GLN A 176 -1.50 5.28 -12.98
N GLY A 177 -1.76 3.99 -13.18
CA GLY A 177 -2.81 3.50 -14.07
C GLY A 177 -2.55 3.79 -15.55
N ARG A 178 -1.31 4.10 -15.93
CA ARG A 178 -0.87 4.27 -17.32
C ARG A 178 -0.50 2.90 -17.88
N LYS A 179 -0.81 2.68 -19.16
CA LYS A 179 -0.46 1.44 -19.86
C LYS A 179 1.08 1.34 -19.89
N ALA A 180 1.65 0.30 -19.27
CA ALA A 180 3.04 -0.07 -19.56
C ALA A 180 3.09 -0.48 -21.04
N LYS A 181 4.01 0.12 -21.82
CA LYS A 181 4.09 -0.15 -23.26
C LYS A 181 4.65 -1.56 -23.44
N ASN A 182 3.81 -2.49 -23.88
CA ASN A 182 4.19 -3.89 -24.05
C ASN A 182 5.42 -3.98 -24.98
N ARG A 183 6.49 -4.67 -24.54
CA ARG A 183 7.60 -5.05 -25.43
C ARG A 183 7.15 -6.24 -26.29
N GLY A 184 6.30 -5.95 -27.28
CA GLY A 184 5.84 -6.90 -28.29
C GLY A 184 4.39 -7.35 -28.11
N GLY A 185 3.55 -7.04 -29.10
CA GLY A 185 2.27 -7.73 -29.35
C GLY A 185 1.08 -7.37 -28.45
N GLY A 186 0.20 -6.50 -28.95
CA GLY A 186 -1.25 -6.70 -29.06
C GLY A 186 -2.17 -7.17 -27.91
N GLY A 187 -1.73 -7.28 -26.65
CA GLY A 187 -2.58 -7.75 -25.54
C GLY A 187 -2.75 -6.71 -24.41
N GLU A 188 -3.97 -6.61 -23.88
CA GLU A 188 -4.32 -5.73 -22.75
C GLU A 188 -3.93 -6.37 -21.42
N GLY A 189 -2.78 -5.98 -20.85
CA GLY A 189 -2.42 -6.38 -19.49
C GLY A 189 -3.35 -5.75 -18.46
N VAL A 190 -4.26 -6.53 -17.87
CA VAL A 190 -5.11 -6.10 -16.74
C VAL A 190 -4.39 -6.45 -15.43
N VAL A 191 -4.11 -5.45 -14.60
CA VAL A 191 -3.68 -5.67 -13.21
C VAL A 191 -4.89 -6.18 -12.42
N VAL A 192 -5.00 -7.49 -12.25
CA VAL A 192 -6.12 -8.13 -11.54
C VAL A 192 -5.81 -8.20 -10.05
N LEU A 193 -6.60 -7.47 -9.25
CA LEU A 193 -6.65 -7.64 -7.81
C LEU A 193 -7.44 -8.90 -7.48
N ARG A 194 -6.81 -9.83 -6.77
CA ARG A 194 -7.52 -11.01 -6.27
C ARG A 194 -8.22 -10.77 -4.91
N ASN A 195 -7.79 -9.77 -4.14
CA ASN A 195 -8.14 -9.65 -2.71
C ASN A 195 -8.95 -8.41 -2.29
N LEU A 196 -9.21 -7.47 -3.19
CA LEU A 196 -10.10 -6.33 -2.94
C LEU A 196 -11.37 -6.46 -3.76
N PRO A 197 -12.52 -5.95 -3.27
CA PRO A 197 -13.75 -5.99 -4.05
C PRO A 197 -13.58 -5.21 -5.36
N PRO A 198 -14.17 -5.70 -6.46
CA PRO A 198 -14.04 -5.06 -7.78
C PRO A 198 -14.63 -3.63 -7.81
N ALA A 199 -15.60 -3.34 -6.94
CA ALA A 199 -16.07 -2.00 -6.67
C ALA A 199 -15.55 -1.54 -5.30
N LEU A 200 -14.63 -0.58 -5.29
CA LEU A 200 -14.08 0.03 -4.06
C LEU A 200 -15.01 1.12 -3.49
N THR A 201 -16.30 0.79 -3.35
CA THR A 201 -17.23 1.64 -2.61
C THR A 201 -16.96 1.54 -1.11
N GLU A 202 -17.37 2.54 -0.35
CA GLU A 202 -17.27 2.53 1.12
C GLU A 202 -17.92 1.26 1.71
N GLU A 203 -19.13 0.93 1.28
CA GLU A 203 -19.84 -0.26 1.73
C GLU A 203 -19.11 -1.57 1.42
N ALA A 204 -18.46 -1.64 0.26
CA ALA A 204 -17.66 -2.81 -0.13
C ALA A 204 -16.40 -2.93 0.73
N LEU A 205 -15.71 -1.81 0.98
CA LEU A 205 -14.54 -1.77 1.87
C LEU A 205 -14.92 -2.14 3.30
N LEU A 206 -16.01 -1.59 3.83
CA LEU A 206 -16.47 -1.91 5.18
C LEU A 206 -16.90 -3.36 5.32
N ARG A 207 -17.60 -3.93 4.32
CA ARG A 207 -17.92 -5.37 4.29
C ARG A 207 -16.65 -6.21 4.29
N HIS A 208 -15.65 -5.82 3.49
CA HIS A 208 -14.36 -6.49 3.41
C HIS A 208 -13.62 -6.48 4.76
N LEU A 209 -13.46 -5.29 5.37
CA LEU A 209 -12.78 -5.15 6.66
C LEU A 209 -13.50 -5.89 7.80
N ARG A 210 -14.84 -5.94 7.80
CA ARG A 210 -15.63 -6.69 8.80
C ARG A 210 -15.45 -8.20 8.71
N ARG A 211 -15.20 -8.74 7.51
CA ARG A 211 -14.92 -10.17 7.30
C ARG A 211 -13.54 -10.56 7.83
N ASN A 212 -12.61 -9.61 7.84
CA ASN A 212 -11.29 -9.83 8.39
C ASN A 212 -11.32 -9.74 9.93
N ARG A 213 -11.17 -10.89 10.60
CA ARG A 213 -11.26 -10.97 12.07
C ARG A 213 -10.27 -10.03 12.77
N ALA A 214 -9.10 -9.79 12.17
CA ALA A 214 -8.08 -8.90 12.75
C ALA A 214 -8.55 -7.45 12.87
N TYR A 215 -9.43 -7.00 11.96
CA TYR A 215 -9.90 -5.62 11.92
C TYR A 215 -11.31 -5.45 12.45
N ARG A 216 -11.95 -6.50 12.97
CA ARG A 216 -13.35 -6.45 13.43
C ARG A 216 -13.54 -5.50 14.62
N ALA A 217 -12.64 -5.55 15.61
CA ALA A 217 -12.68 -4.63 16.75
C ALA A 217 -12.31 -3.19 16.35
N PHE A 218 -11.28 -3.04 15.50
CA PHE A 218 -10.86 -1.75 14.96
C PHE A 218 -11.97 -1.07 14.14
N THR A 219 -12.62 -1.81 13.24
CA THR A 219 -13.74 -1.28 12.43
C THR A 219 -14.93 -0.89 13.28
N GLN A 220 -15.28 -1.65 14.32
CA GLN A 220 -16.35 -1.25 15.25
C GLN A 220 -16.03 0.08 15.95
N HIS A 221 -14.80 0.24 16.43
CA HIS A 221 -14.36 1.47 17.09
C HIS A 221 -14.32 2.67 16.13
N VAL A 222 -13.65 2.55 14.98
CA VAL A 222 -13.50 3.65 14.02
C VAL A 222 -14.84 4.08 13.41
N LEU A 223 -15.74 3.12 13.13
CA LEU A 223 -17.09 3.45 12.65
C LEU A 223 -17.92 4.15 13.72
N SER A 224 -17.80 3.76 14.99
CA SER A 224 -18.51 4.45 16.08
C SER A 224 -18.09 5.93 16.24
N CYS A 225 -16.86 6.27 15.83
CA CYS A 225 -16.35 7.64 15.86
C CYS A 225 -16.73 8.46 14.62
N SER A 226 -17.05 7.82 13.49
CA SER A 226 -17.43 8.50 12.25
C SER A 226 -18.93 8.81 12.14
N VAL A 227 -19.77 8.21 13.01
CA VAL A 227 -21.24 8.36 13.00
C VAL A 227 -21.75 9.48 13.92
N ARG A 228 -20.87 10.17 14.67
CA ARG A 228 -21.31 11.36 15.43
C ARG A 228 -21.21 12.60 14.54
N PRO A 229 -22.33 13.18 14.08
CA PRO A 229 -22.29 14.51 13.49
C PRO A 229 -21.81 15.52 14.55
N PRO A 230 -21.05 16.56 14.17
CA PRO A 230 -20.76 17.66 15.07
C PRO A 230 -22.03 18.49 15.30
N GLY A 231 -22.44 18.63 16.56
CA GLY A 231 -23.34 19.70 17.01
C GLY A 231 -24.83 19.53 16.70
N GLY A 232 -25.56 18.93 17.64
CA GLY A 232 -26.90 19.39 17.97
C GLY A 232 -26.84 20.00 19.37
N GLU A 233 -26.50 21.27 19.48
CA GLU A 233 -26.80 22.04 20.69
C GLU A 233 -28.33 22.13 20.77
N GLY A 234 -28.94 21.20 21.50
CA GLY A 234 -30.31 21.35 21.98
C GLY A 234 -30.30 22.36 23.12
N GLY A 235 -30.51 23.63 22.78
CA GLY A 235 -30.99 24.59 23.75
C GLY A 235 -32.40 24.19 24.17
N GLU A 236 -32.56 23.73 25.41
CA GLU A 236 -33.84 23.80 26.11
C GLU A 236 -33.75 24.97 27.09
N GLY A 237 -34.30 26.10 26.65
CA GLY A 237 -34.88 27.09 27.55
C GLY A 237 -36.34 26.72 27.79
N GLY A 238 -36.74 26.66 29.05
CA GLY A 238 -38.09 26.36 29.53
C GLY A 238 -38.07 26.10 31.02
#